data_AF-A0A7X7JE59-F1
#
_entry.id   AF-A0A7X7JE59-F1
#
_cell.length_a   1.000
_cell.length_b   1.000
_cell.length_c   1.000
_cell.angle_alpha   90.00
_cell.angle_beta   90.00
_cell.angle_gamma   90.00
#
_symmetry.space_group_name_H-M   'P 1'
#
loop_
_entity.id
_entity.type
_entity.pdbx_description
1 polymer ?
#
loop_
_entity_poly.entity_id
_entity_poly.type
_entity_poly.pdbx_seq_one_letter_code
_entity_poly.pdbx_strand_id
1 'polypeptide(L)'
;MATDPLYSDAADYSRLLLVAFPVGMSQETPAFYYYRGSKPPRFATVTELQAARILDYYRIPWDYEPRTFILERDANGCILEAFTPDFYLPELDLYLEVTQMKQSLVTAKHRKVRRLREAYPEINIKIFYKKDFIQLAKKYDIAPPE
;
A
#
# COMPACT_ATOMS: atom_id res chain seq x y z
N MET A 1 18.65 27.93 37.43
CA MET A 1 17.70 26.81 37.36
C MET A 1 16.97 26.90 36.03
N ALA A 2 17.21 25.89 35.19
CA ALA A 2 16.54 25.47 33.96
C ALA A 2 15.93 26.53 33.00
N THR A 3 16.67 26.80 31.93
CA THR A 3 16.14 27.07 30.58
C THR A 3 16.05 25.72 29.85
N ASP A 4 14.89 25.35 29.31
CA ASP A 4 14.74 24.17 28.46
C ASP A 4 14.39 24.59 27.01
N PRO A 5 15.28 24.36 26.02
CA PRO A 5 15.07 24.72 24.62
C PRO A 5 14.97 23.46 23.74
N LEU A 6 13.80 23.15 23.19
CA LEU A 6 13.66 22.06 22.22
C LEU A 6 12.67 22.43 21.11
N TYR A 7 12.98 23.47 20.33
CA TYR A 7 12.43 23.67 18.99
C TYR A 7 13.24 24.74 18.25
N SER A 8 14.37 24.33 17.66
CA SER A 8 15.01 25.03 16.53
C SER A 8 16.33 24.35 16.19
N ASP A 9 16.33 23.39 15.28
CA ASP A 9 17.46 23.32 14.35
C ASP A 9 17.10 22.56 13.05
N ALA A 10 17.15 23.28 11.92
CA ALA A 10 16.98 22.72 10.59
C ALA A 10 18.18 21.85 10.16
N ALA A 11 19.25 21.82 10.96
CA ALA A 11 20.49 21.11 10.68
C ALA A 11 20.41 19.58 10.91
N ASP A 12 19.47 19.08 11.72
CA ASP A 12 19.42 17.66 12.07
C ASP A 12 18.71 16.81 11.00
N TYR A 13 17.72 17.39 10.32
CA TYR A 13 17.07 16.76 9.16
C TYR A 13 18.05 16.53 8.00
N SER A 14 18.97 17.47 7.78
CA SER A 14 20.00 17.36 6.74
C SER A 14 20.98 16.22 7.04
N ARG A 15 21.24 15.95 8.32
CA ARG A 15 22.17 14.90 8.76
C ARG A 15 21.54 13.51 8.71
N LEU A 16 20.26 13.39 9.00
CA LEU A 16 19.50 12.14 8.85
C LEU A 16 19.26 11.77 7.37
N LEU A 17 19.08 12.76 6.50
CA LEU A 17 18.99 12.56 5.05
C LEU A 17 20.32 12.08 4.43
N LEU A 18 21.46 12.47 5.00
CA LEU A 18 22.80 12.11 4.49
C LEU A 18 23.24 10.67 4.82
N VAL A 19 22.66 10.04 5.83
CA VAL A 19 23.02 8.65 6.22
C VAL A 19 22.17 7.60 5.46
N ALA A 20 21.05 8.01 4.85
CA ALA A 20 20.13 7.11 4.16
C ALA A 20 20.23 7.12 2.62
N PHE A 21 20.96 8.07 2.02
CA PHE A 21 21.15 8.15 0.58
C PHE A 21 22.63 8.19 0.22
N PRO A 22 23.14 7.27 -0.64
CA PRO A 22 24.48 7.42 -1.18
C PRO A 22 24.51 8.70 -2.04
N VAL A 23 25.37 9.64 -1.65
CA VAL A 23 25.66 10.86 -2.41
C VAL A 23 26.24 10.46 -3.77
N GLY A 24 25.47 10.70 -4.84
CA GLY A 24 25.93 10.43 -6.21
C GLY A 24 24.87 10.00 -7.24
N MET A 25 23.56 10.21 -7.00
CA MET A 25 22.53 9.84 -7.97
C MET A 25 21.90 11.06 -8.64
N SER A 26 21.96 11.08 -9.98
CA SER A 26 21.27 12.01 -10.87
C SER A 26 19.75 12.01 -10.65
N GLN A 27 19.10 13.10 -11.06
CA GLN A 27 17.72 13.55 -10.78
C GLN A 27 16.54 12.62 -11.19
N GLU A 28 16.73 11.30 -11.27
CA GLU A 28 15.65 10.33 -11.51
C GLU A 28 15.52 9.39 -10.30
N THR A 29 15.10 9.95 -9.19
CA THR A 29 14.71 9.18 -8.00
C THR A 29 13.49 8.32 -8.34
N PRO A 30 13.50 6.98 -8.14
CA PRO A 30 12.26 6.23 -8.23
C PRO A 30 11.29 6.76 -7.17
N ALA A 31 10.06 7.06 -7.58
CA ALA A 31 9.03 7.55 -6.64
C ALA A 31 8.75 6.56 -5.48
N PHE A 32 9.15 5.29 -5.64
CA PHE A 32 8.99 4.20 -4.68
C PHE A 32 10.16 3.22 -4.76
N TYR A 33 10.89 3.03 -3.66
CA TYR A 33 12.11 2.20 -3.60
C TYR A 33 11.84 0.69 -3.43
N TYR A 34 10.68 0.34 -2.86
CA TYR A 34 10.28 -1.03 -2.54
C TYR A 34 9.16 -1.54 -3.47
N TYR A 35 8.78 -0.75 -4.47
CA TYR A 35 7.94 -1.20 -5.57
C TYR A 35 8.65 -2.27 -6.41
N ARG A 36 7.95 -3.36 -6.71
CA ARG A 36 8.49 -4.53 -7.42
C ARG A 36 8.01 -4.68 -8.86
N GLY A 37 7.12 -3.80 -9.32
CA GLY A 37 6.65 -3.82 -10.69
C GLY A 37 7.64 -3.20 -11.69
N SER A 38 7.45 -3.52 -12.96
CA SER A 38 8.37 -3.16 -14.05
C SER A 38 8.17 -1.76 -14.64
N LYS A 39 7.08 -1.08 -14.28
CA LYS A 39 6.73 0.26 -14.80
C LYS A 39 6.20 1.13 -13.67
N PRO A 40 6.42 2.46 -13.69
CA PRO A 40 5.87 3.34 -12.67
C PRO A 40 4.36 3.12 -12.46
N PRO A 41 3.90 2.88 -11.22
CA PRO A 41 2.50 2.57 -10.94
C PRO A 41 1.62 3.80 -11.20
N ARG A 42 0.43 3.57 -11.75
CA ARG A 42 -0.59 4.61 -11.98
C ARG A 42 -1.79 4.34 -11.09
N PHE A 43 -1.80 4.97 -9.93
CA PHE A 43 -2.86 4.75 -8.94
C PHE A 43 -4.21 5.28 -9.44
N ALA A 44 -5.25 4.46 -9.31
CA ALA A 44 -6.61 4.82 -9.66
C ALA A 44 -7.21 5.81 -8.65
N THR A 45 -6.77 5.74 -7.39
CA THR A 45 -7.25 6.62 -6.32
C THR A 45 -6.12 7.21 -5.46
N VAL A 46 -6.42 8.34 -4.80
CA VAL A 46 -5.50 8.95 -3.82
C VAL A 46 -5.22 8.00 -2.64
N THR A 47 -6.16 7.12 -2.29
CA THR A 47 -5.98 6.13 -1.23
C THR A 47 -4.89 5.13 -1.54
N GLU A 48 -4.87 4.63 -2.77
CA GLU A 48 -3.87 3.67 -3.22
C GLU A 48 -2.50 4.34 -3.24
N LEU A 49 -2.41 5.58 -3.74
CA LEU A 49 -1.18 6.36 -3.66
C LEU A 49 -0.69 6.52 -2.21
N GLN A 50 -1.58 6.85 -1.27
CA GLN A 50 -1.23 6.98 0.14
C GLN A 50 -0.80 5.63 0.75
N ALA A 51 -1.48 4.53 0.42
CA ALA A 51 -1.10 3.20 0.86
C ALA A 51 0.27 2.78 0.32
N ALA A 52 0.55 3.04 -0.96
CA ALA A 52 1.85 2.79 -1.59
C ALA A 52 2.98 3.56 -0.89
N ARG A 53 2.77 4.85 -0.60
CA ARG A 53 3.74 5.66 0.17
C ARG A 53 4.02 5.07 1.55
N ILE A 54 2.98 4.57 2.22
CA ILE A 54 3.12 3.95 3.53
C ILE A 54 3.93 2.66 3.41
N LEU A 55 3.56 1.75 2.50
CA LEU A 55 4.29 0.50 2.28
C LEU A 55 5.78 0.77 1.98
N ASP A 56 6.06 1.73 1.11
CA ASP A 56 7.41 2.11 0.73
C ASP A 56 8.22 2.70 1.88
N TYR A 57 7.60 3.60 2.67
CA TYR A 57 8.19 4.18 3.86
C TYR A 57 8.59 3.10 4.88
N TYR A 58 7.74 2.08 5.07
CA TYR A 58 8.00 0.93 5.94
C TYR A 58 8.93 -0.11 5.32
N ARG A 59 9.46 0.15 4.12
CA ARG A 59 10.37 -0.77 3.41
C ARG A 59 9.76 -2.13 3.13
N ILE A 60 8.43 -2.19 3.06
CA ILE A 60 7.70 -3.42 2.76
C ILE A 60 7.72 -3.55 1.24
N PRO A 61 8.25 -4.63 0.64
CA PRO A 61 8.13 -4.86 -0.80
C PRO A 61 6.67 -4.94 -1.24
N TRP A 62 6.33 -4.32 -2.38
CA TRP A 62 4.96 -4.34 -2.88
C TRP A 62 4.87 -4.29 -4.42
N ASP A 63 3.83 -4.92 -4.95
CA ASP A 63 3.36 -4.80 -6.32
C ASP A 63 1.99 -4.12 -6.36
N TYR A 64 1.67 -3.44 -7.47
CA TYR A 64 0.39 -2.74 -7.70
C TYR A 64 -0.37 -3.43 -8.82
N GLU A 65 -1.67 -3.69 -8.58
CA GLU A 65 -2.55 -4.47 -9.47
C GLU A 65 -1.86 -5.72 -10.05
N PRO A 66 -1.25 -6.57 -9.19
CA PRO A 66 -0.31 -7.62 -9.58
C PRO A 66 -0.93 -8.69 -10.48
N ARG A 67 -2.23 -8.95 -10.29
CA ARG A 67 -2.95 -10.02 -10.98
C ARG A 67 -4.46 -9.83 -10.91
N THR A 68 -5.13 -10.11 -12.02
CA THR A 68 -6.59 -10.23 -12.09
C THR A 68 -7.01 -11.68 -11.89
N PHE A 69 -7.95 -11.91 -10.97
CA PHE A 69 -8.60 -13.18 -10.72
C PHE A 69 -9.99 -13.21 -11.34
N ILE A 70 -10.30 -14.29 -12.05
CA ILE A 70 -11.62 -14.49 -12.66
C ILE A 70 -12.48 -15.23 -11.64
N LEU A 71 -13.59 -14.61 -11.22
CA LEU A 71 -14.50 -15.12 -10.19
C LEU A 71 -15.72 -15.82 -10.79
N GLU A 72 -16.11 -15.46 -12.02
CA GLU A 72 -17.26 -16.04 -12.70
C GLU A 72 -17.10 -15.98 -14.23
N ARG A 73 -17.60 -17.02 -14.91
CA ARG A 73 -17.77 -17.06 -16.35
C ARG A 73 -19.19 -17.51 -16.70
N ASP A 74 -19.70 -17.06 -17.84
CA ASP A 74 -20.96 -17.56 -18.39
C ASP A 74 -20.78 -18.92 -19.09
N ALA A 75 -21.88 -19.48 -19.60
CA ALA A 75 -21.88 -20.75 -20.32
C ALA A 75 -21.03 -20.73 -21.62
N ASN A 76 -20.77 -19.55 -22.18
CA ASN A 76 -19.94 -19.37 -23.37
C ASN A 76 -18.47 -19.10 -23.02
N GLY A 77 -18.12 -19.07 -21.73
CA GLY A 77 -16.79 -18.79 -21.23
C GLY A 77 -16.44 -17.30 -21.09
N CYS A 78 -17.37 -16.37 -21.34
CA CYS A 78 -17.16 -14.94 -21.16
C CYS A 78 -17.03 -14.59 -19.67
N ILE A 79 -16.11 -13.67 -19.33
CA ILE A 79 -15.87 -13.25 -17.94
C ILE A 79 -17.04 -12.38 -17.46
N LEU A 80 -17.76 -12.85 -16.43
CA LEU A 80 -18.88 -12.12 -15.82
C LEU A 80 -18.43 -11.30 -14.61
N GLU A 81 -17.52 -11.84 -13.79
CA GLU A 81 -16.95 -11.13 -12.66
C GLU A 81 -15.46 -11.44 -12.52
N ALA A 82 -14.68 -10.38 -12.33
CA ALA A 82 -13.26 -10.45 -12.02
C ALA A 82 -12.92 -9.51 -10.87
N PHE A 83 -11.77 -9.77 -10.26
CA PHE A 83 -11.26 -9.05 -9.13
C PHE A 83 -9.74 -8.91 -9.23
N THR A 84 -9.25 -7.68 -9.13
CA THR A 84 -7.82 -7.34 -9.13
C THR A 84 -7.54 -6.66 -7.81
N PRO A 85 -6.80 -7.31 -6.89
CA PRO A 85 -6.40 -6.67 -5.64
C PRO A 85 -5.53 -5.45 -5.92
N ASP A 86 -5.68 -4.41 -5.10
CA ASP A 86 -4.89 -3.19 -5.25
C ASP A 86 -3.37 -3.44 -5.11
N PHE A 87 -2.96 -4.29 -4.16
CA PHE A 87 -1.54 -4.60 -3.91
C PHE A 87 -1.26 -6.08 -3.65
N TYR A 88 0.01 -6.47 -3.82
CA TYR A 88 0.56 -7.73 -3.30
C TYR A 88 1.87 -7.48 -2.56
N LEU A 89 2.03 -8.14 -1.42
CA LEU A 89 3.20 -8.09 -0.55
C LEU A 89 3.94 -9.44 -0.63
N PRO A 90 4.99 -9.58 -1.46
CA PRO A 90 5.59 -10.88 -1.76
C PRO A 90 6.22 -11.56 -0.53
N GLU A 91 6.80 -10.81 0.40
CA GLU A 91 7.41 -11.40 1.60
C GLU A 91 6.37 -12.01 2.57
N LEU A 92 5.12 -11.56 2.49
CA LEU A 92 4.02 -12.04 3.34
C LEU A 92 3.07 -12.98 2.58
N ASP A 93 3.32 -13.19 1.28
CA ASP A 93 2.39 -13.81 0.34
C ASP A 93 0.95 -13.32 0.57
N LEU A 94 0.75 -12.00 0.49
CA LEU A 94 -0.49 -11.35 0.91
C LEU A 94 -0.97 -10.34 -0.12
N TYR A 95 -2.19 -10.52 -0.61
CA TYR A 95 -2.91 -9.51 -1.39
C TYR A 95 -3.63 -8.53 -0.47
N LEU A 96 -3.58 -7.25 -0.82
CA LEU A 96 -4.28 -6.18 -0.11
C LEU A 96 -5.28 -5.49 -1.02
N GLU A 97 -6.45 -5.22 -0.46
CA GLU A 97 -7.49 -4.41 -1.06
C GLU A 97 -7.72 -3.18 -0.17
N VAL A 98 -7.44 -1.99 -0.66
CA VAL A 98 -7.55 -0.74 0.08
C VAL A 98 -8.94 -0.15 -0.08
N THR A 99 -9.48 0.43 1.00
CA THR A 99 -10.76 1.14 0.96
C THR A 99 -10.81 2.38 1.86
N GLN A 100 -11.45 3.44 1.36
CA GLN A 100 -11.83 4.64 2.14
C GLN A 100 -13.27 4.58 2.67
N MET A 101 -14.09 3.64 2.21
CA MET A 101 -15.54 3.74 2.34
C MET A 101 -16.04 3.38 3.75
N LYS A 102 -17.16 4.01 4.16
CA LYS A 102 -17.94 3.59 5.33
C LYS A 102 -18.35 2.12 5.19
N GLN A 103 -18.44 1.41 6.32
CA GLN A 103 -18.65 -0.05 6.42
C GLN A 103 -19.75 -0.62 5.49
N SER A 104 -20.78 0.16 5.15
CA SER A 104 -21.90 -0.27 4.29
C SER A 104 -21.54 -0.50 2.81
N LEU A 105 -20.61 0.27 2.24
CA LEU A 105 -20.17 0.13 0.83
C LEU A 105 -19.09 -0.94 0.64
N VAL A 106 -18.53 -1.42 1.75
CA VAL A 106 -17.57 -2.51 1.78
C VAL A 106 -18.23 -3.86 1.47
N THR A 107 -19.57 -3.95 1.49
CA THR A 107 -20.33 -5.17 1.18
C THR A 107 -20.01 -5.75 -0.20
N ALA A 108 -19.92 -4.92 -1.24
CA ALA A 108 -19.58 -5.39 -2.58
C ALA A 108 -18.13 -5.88 -2.68
N LYS A 109 -17.18 -5.17 -2.06
CA LYS A 109 -15.78 -5.62 -1.96
C LYS A 109 -15.68 -6.92 -1.14
N HIS A 110 -16.39 -7.03 -0.02
CA HIS A 110 -16.45 -8.25 0.80
C HIS A 110 -17.04 -9.43 0.03
N ARG A 111 -18.08 -9.19 -0.78
CA ARG A 111 -18.64 -10.22 -1.66
C ARG A 111 -17.58 -10.72 -2.64
N LYS A 112 -16.87 -9.82 -3.32
CA LYS A 112 -15.79 -10.20 -4.23
C LYS A 112 -14.65 -10.95 -3.53
N VAL A 113 -14.22 -10.48 -2.36
CA VAL A 113 -13.18 -11.16 -1.55
C VAL A 113 -13.64 -12.54 -1.07
N ARG A 114 -14.90 -12.67 -0.66
CA ARG A 114 -15.48 -13.97 -0.30
C ARG A 114 -15.47 -14.92 -1.49
N ARG A 115 -15.95 -14.46 -2.66
CA ARG A 115 -15.92 -15.26 -3.89
C ARG A 115 -14.49 -15.61 -4.32
N LEU A 116 -13.53 -14.70 -4.13
CA LEU A 116 -12.12 -14.97 -4.38
C LEU A 116 -11.64 -16.13 -3.49
N ARG A 117 -11.95 -16.11 -2.20
CA ARG A 117 -11.57 -17.19 -1.27
C ARG A 117 -12.28 -18.51 -1.58
N GLU A 118 -13.49 -18.47 -2.11
CA GLU A 118 -14.23 -19.66 -2.55
C GLU A 118 -13.60 -20.25 -3.83
N ALA A 119 -13.20 -19.41 -4.79
CA ALA A 119 -12.63 -19.86 -6.07
C ALA A 119 -11.11 -20.14 -6.02
N TYR A 120 -10.38 -19.48 -5.12
CA TYR A 120 -8.93 -19.57 -4.93
C TYR A 120 -8.59 -19.63 -3.43
N PRO A 121 -8.82 -20.78 -2.77
CA PRO A 121 -8.66 -20.92 -1.31
C PRO A 121 -7.23 -20.72 -0.80
N GLU A 122 -6.24 -20.89 -1.67
CA GLU A 122 -4.82 -20.68 -1.40
C GLU A 122 -4.43 -19.20 -1.29
N ILE A 123 -5.26 -18.29 -1.80
CA ILE A 123 -4.95 -16.87 -1.87
C ILE A 123 -5.23 -16.19 -0.53
N ASN A 124 -4.16 -15.68 0.09
CA ASN A 124 -4.26 -14.86 1.28
C ASN A 124 -4.56 -13.41 0.88
N ILE A 125 -5.73 -12.92 1.28
CA ILE A 125 -6.19 -11.56 0.97
C ILE A 125 -6.76 -10.86 2.20
N LYS A 126 -6.47 -9.56 2.35
CA LYS A 126 -7.06 -8.71 3.40
C LYS A 126 -7.57 -7.39 2.82
N ILE A 127 -8.68 -6.91 3.40
CA ILE A 127 -9.18 -5.56 3.15
C ILE A 127 -8.57 -4.64 4.22
N PHE A 128 -7.92 -3.57 3.78
CA PHE A 128 -7.30 -2.58 4.63
C PHE A 128 -8.02 -1.24 4.51
N TYR A 129 -8.39 -0.67 5.65
CA TYR A 129 -8.94 0.67 5.70
C TYR A 129 -7.80 1.68 5.82
N LYS A 130 -7.98 2.89 5.28
CA LYS A 130 -7.03 4.00 5.49
C LYS A 130 -6.71 4.21 6.99
N LYS A 131 -7.70 4.05 7.87
CA LYS A 131 -7.52 4.14 9.33
C LYS A 131 -6.56 3.08 9.88
N ASP A 132 -6.46 1.90 9.27
CA ASP A 132 -5.61 0.81 9.76
C ASP A 132 -4.15 1.12 9.46
N PHE A 133 -3.89 1.72 8.29
CA PHE A 133 -2.56 2.25 7.97
C PHE A 133 -2.17 3.41 8.91
N ILE A 134 -3.11 4.29 9.27
CA ILE A 134 -2.87 5.36 10.26
C ILE A 134 -2.62 4.77 11.66
N GLN A 135 -3.35 3.73 12.06
CA GLN A 135 -3.16 3.07 13.34
C GLN A 135 -1.84 2.31 13.40
N LEU A 136 -1.45 1.62 12.32
CA LEU A 136 -0.12 1.06 12.17
C LEU A 136 0.94 2.17 12.29
N ALA A 137 0.74 3.31 11.62
CA ALA A 137 1.66 4.44 11.72
C ALA A 137 1.82 4.97 13.14
N LYS A 138 0.70 5.16 13.86
CA LYS A 138 0.72 5.58 15.26
C LYS A 138 1.35 4.55 16.19
N LYS A 139 1.10 3.26 15.95
CA LYS A 139 1.65 2.16 16.78
C LYS A 139 3.17 2.06 16.68
N TYR A 140 3.73 2.41 15.54
CA TYR A 140 5.18 2.40 15.31
C TYR A 140 5.83 3.80 15.41
N ASP A 141 5.13 4.77 16.00
CA ASP A 141 5.57 6.14 16.28
C ASP A 141 6.07 6.91 15.05
N ILE A 142 5.32 6.79 13.95
CA ILE A 142 5.65 7.39 12.66
C ILE A 142 4.64 8.48 12.35
N ALA A 143 5.16 9.67 12.01
CA ALA A 143 4.34 10.80 11.59
C ALA A 143 3.45 10.37 10.41
N PRO A 144 2.12 10.57 10.50
CA PRO A 144 1.25 10.21 9.40
C PRO A 144 1.62 11.04 8.16
N PRO A 145 1.59 10.46 6.94
CA PRO A 145 1.72 11.26 5.73
C PRO A 145 0.53 12.24 5.65
N GLU A 146 0.82 13.50 5.34
CA GLU A 146 -0.19 14.55 5.10
C GLU A 146 -1.23 14.15 4.04
#